data_AF-A0A8X6XV84-F1
#
_entry.id   AF-A0A8X6XV84-F1
#
_cell.length_a   1.000
_cell.length_b   1.000
_cell.length_c   1.000
_cell.angle_alpha   90.00
_cell.angle_beta   90.00
_cell.angle_gamma   90.00
#
_symmetry.space_group_name_H-M   'P 1'
#
loop_
_entity.id
_entity.type
_entity.pdbx_description
1 polymer ?
#
loop_
_entity_poly.entity_id
_entity_poly.type
_entity_poly.pdbx_seq_one_letter_code
_entity_poly.pdbx_strand_id
1 'polypeptide(L)'
;MHNTGSTRSARTPELEEHVFREFEEQPKTSTGTVSAAANVNHMKVWRVLGAEDLRPYHTQRVHALKTTDHQARVDFSRWILQRLTEQPDFAAHVLLTDECSFSREGILNAPNAHI
;
A
#
# COMPACT_ATOMS: atom_id res chain seq x y z
N MET A 1 -3.47 -30.03 34.67
CA MET A 1 -3.02 -28.90 33.82
C MET A 1 -2.46 -29.48 32.54
N HIS A 2 -3.18 -29.38 31.42
CA HIS A 2 -2.73 -29.96 30.15
C HIS A 2 -1.68 -29.06 29.52
N ASN A 3 -0.45 -29.58 29.43
CA ASN A 3 0.64 -28.96 28.70
C ASN A 3 0.45 -29.21 27.20
N THR A 4 -0.35 -28.37 26.54
CA THR A 4 -0.45 -28.36 25.07
C THR A 4 0.59 -27.39 24.51
N GLY A 5 1.86 -27.71 24.71
CA GLY A 5 2.95 -27.12 23.94
C GLY A 5 2.84 -27.61 22.50
N SER A 6 2.10 -26.86 21.67
CA SER A 6 2.03 -27.11 20.24
C SER A 6 3.45 -27.09 19.67
N THR A 7 3.90 -28.24 19.17
CA THR A 7 5.17 -28.41 18.50
C THR A 7 5.23 -27.40 17.35
N ARG A 8 6.03 -26.34 17.54
CA ARG A 8 6.21 -25.24 16.59
C ARG A 8 6.83 -25.82 15.32
N SER A 9 5.96 -26.26 14.40
CA SER A 9 6.34 -26.99 13.19
C SER A 9 7.27 -26.16 12.32
N ALA A 10 8.54 -26.60 12.29
CA ALA A 10 9.56 -26.40 11.27
C ALA A 10 9.49 -25.10 10.47
N ARG A 11 10.08 -24.03 11.03
CA ARG A 11 10.79 -23.04 10.23
C ARG A 11 12.10 -23.71 9.79
N THR A 12 12.21 -24.04 8.51
CA THR A 12 13.46 -24.51 7.93
C THR A 12 14.25 -23.27 7.50
N PRO A 13 15.52 -23.09 7.92
CA PRO A 13 16.33 -21.94 7.53
C PRO A 13 16.32 -21.68 6.02
N GLU A 14 16.24 -22.75 5.23
CA GLU A 14 16.17 -22.72 3.77
C GLU A 14 14.89 -22.04 3.25
N LEU A 15 13.77 -22.21 3.95
CA LEU A 15 12.50 -21.55 3.61
C LEU A 15 12.54 -20.07 3.99
N GLU A 16 13.13 -19.73 5.13
CA GLU A 16 13.27 -18.34 5.56
C GLU A 16 14.18 -17.57 4.61
N GLU A 17 15.32 -18.13 4.25
CA GLU A 17 16.25 -17.55 3.29
C GLU A 17 15.60 -17.35 1.91
N HIS A 18 14.85 -18.34 1.42
CA HIS A 18 14.12 -18.20 0.16
C HIS A 18 13.05 -17.11 0.22
N VAL A 19 12.27 -17.04 1.31
CA VAL A 19 11.27 -15.97 1.50
C VAL A 19 11.96 -14.61 1.52
N PHE A 20 13.04 -14.43 2.27
CA PHE A 20 13.73 -13.14 2.32
C PHE A 20 14.30 -12.73 0.97
N ARG A 21 14.93 -13.65 0.24
CA ARG A 21 15.45 -13.38 -1.11
C ARG A 21 14.38 -12.88 -2.07
N GLU A 22 13.20 -13.51 -2.06
CA GLU A 22 12.07 -13.10 -2.92
C GLU A 22 11.59 -11.67 -2.59
N PHE A 23 11.56 -11.29 -1.31
CA PHE A 23 11.18 -9.93 -0.90
C PHE A 23 12.31 -8.90 -1.08
N GLU A 24 13.58 -9.32 -1.07
CA GLU A 24 14.72 -8.45 -1.41
C GLU A 24 14.77 -8.15 -2.91
N GLU A 25 14.60 -9.17 -3.76
CA GLU A 25 14.59 -9.03 -5.22
C GLU A 25 13.33 -8.30 -5.70
N GLN A 26 12.17 -8.56 -5.08
CA GLN A 26 10.89 -7.97 -5.45
C GLN A 26 10.12 -7.48 -4.21
N PRO A 27 10.45 -6.31 -3.65
CA PRO A 27 9.82 -5.79 -2.42
C PRO A 27 8.30 -5.61 -2.50
N LYS A 28 7.75 -5.51 -3.72
CA LYS A 28 6.31 -5.34 -3.98
C LYS A 28 5.55 -6.65 -4.20
N THR A 29 6.21 -7.80 -4.03
CA THR A 29 5.56 -9.11 -4.16
C THR A 29 4.56 -9.36 -3.03
N SER A 30 3.59 -10.23 -3.27
CA SER A 30 2.60 -10.58 -2.26
C SER A 30 3.00 -11.86 -1.52
N THR A 31 2.55 -12.02 -0.27
CA THR A 31 2.73 -13.29 0.46
C THR A 31 2.11 -14.49 -0.25
N GLY A 32 1.05 -14.26 -1.04
CA GLY A 32 0.42 -15.30 -1.86
C GLY A 32 1.29 -15.73 -3.04
N THR A 33 1.97 -14.78 -3.69
CA THR A 33 2.91 -15.05 -4.78
C THR A 33 4.08 -15.90 -4.29
N VAL A 34 4.71 -15.48 -3.18
CA VAL A 34 5.84 -16.22 -2.57
C VAL A 34 5.38 -17.58 -2.03
N SER A 35 4.16 -17.65 -1.48
CA SER A 35 3.53 -18.91 -1.06
C SER A 35 3.37 -19.92 -2.20
N ALA A 36 2.93 -19.45 -3.38
CA ALA A 36 2.78 -20.29 -4.55
C ALA A 36 4.14 -20.76 -5.09
N ALA A 37 5.15 -19.89 -5.14
CA ALA A 37 6.50 -20.22 -5.59
C ALA A 37 7.18 -21.24 -4.66
N ALA A 38 7.06 -21.04 -3.34
CA ALA A 38 7.66 -21.90 -2.33
C ALA A 38 6.81 -23.13 -1.98
N ASN A 39 5.63 -23.30 -2.58
CA ASN A 39 4.65 -24.36 -2.28
C ASN A 39 4.36 -24.51 -0.76
N VAL A 40 4.18 -23.39 -0.07
CA VAL A 40 3.85 -23.34 1.36
C VAL A 40 2.58 -22.55 1.58
N ASN A 41 1.89 -22.76 2.72
CA ASN A 41 0.77 -21.92 3.10
C ASN A 41 1.23 -20.46 3.31
N HIS A 42 0.52 -19.47 2.75
CA HIS A 42 0.87 -18.05 2.87
C HIS A 42 0.99 -17.55 4.32
N MET A 43 0.29 -18.18 5.28
CA MET A 43 0.44 -17.88 6.70
C MET A 43 1.83 -18.24 7.23
N LYS A 44 2.55 -19.19 6.62
CA LYS A 44 3.95 -19.46 6.93
C LYS A 44 4.83 -18.30 6.49
N VAL A 45 4.68 -17.83 5.25
CA VAL A 45 5.40 -16.64 4.74
C VAL A 45 5.14 -15.42 5.63
N TRP A 46 3.88 -15.18 6.01
CA TRP A 46 3.51 -14.08 6.91
C TRP A 46 4.17 -14.19 8.29
N ARG A 47 4.27 -15.40 8.86
CA ARG A 47 4.96 -15.67 10.14
C ARG A 47 6.48 -15.57 10.05
N VAL A 48 7.08 -15.79 8.88
CA VAL A 48 8.51 -15.60 8.64
C VAL A 48 8.80 -14.10 8.60
N LEU A 49 8.07 -13.34 7.80
CA LEU A 49 8.22 -11.88 7.72
C LEU A 49 7.98 -11.20 9.08
N GLY A 50 6.92 -11.58 9.78
CA GLY A 50 6.62 -11.01 11.09
C GLY A 50 7.63 -11.36 12.19
N ALA A 51 8.49 -12.37 12.00
CA ALA A 51 9.55 -12.68 12.96
C ALA A 51 10.70 -11.66 12.91
N GLU A 52 10.99 -11.14 11.72
CA GLU A 52 12.04 -10.13 11.45
C GLU A 52 11.47 -8.71 11.36
N ASP A 53 10.25 -8.51 11.89
CA ASP A 53 9.47 -7.27 11.81
C ASP A 53 9.25 -6.72 10.38
N LEU A 54 9.38 -7.56 9.36
CA LEU A 54 9.07 -7.21 7.97
C LEU A 54 7.56 -7.25 7.74
N ARG A 55 7.09 -6.35 6.88
CA ARG A 55 5.68 -6.29 6.45
C ARG A 55 5.61 -6.40 4.92
N PRO A 56 4.81 -7.33 4.36
CA PRO A 56 4.58 -7.38 2.93
C PRO A 56 4.07 -6.03 2.42
N TYR A 57 4.52 -5.64 1.23
CA TYR A 57 4.04 -4.42 0.61
C TYR A 57 2.53 -4.50 0.35
N HIS A 58 1.79 -3.51 0.84
CA HIS A 58 0.37 -3.38 0.56
C HIS A 58 0.20 -2.53 -0.71
N THR A 59 -0.18 -3.17 -1.81
CA THR A 59 -0.45 -2.46 -3.07
C THR A 59 -1.69 -1.59 -2.93
N GLN A 60 -1.47 -0.29 -2.74
CA GLN A 60 -2.53 0.71 -2.80
C GLN A 60 -2.83 1.03 -4.27
N ARG A 61 -4.11 0.95 -4.64
CA ARG A 61 -4.59 1.54 -5.90
C ARG A 61 -4.52 3.05 -5.75
N VAL A 62 -3.48 3.66 -6.30
CA VAL A 62 -3.34 5.11 -6.41
C VAL A 62 -3.60 5.52 -7.86
N HIS A 63 -4.08 6.75 -8.06
CA HIS A 63 -4.18 7.33 -9.40
C HIS A 63 -2.84 7.20 -10.13
N ALA A 64 -2.90 6.81 -11.41
CA ALA A 64 -1.73 6.83 -12.28
C ALA A 64 -1.30 8.29 -12.49
N LEU A 65 -0.27 8.72 -11.75
CA LEU A 65 0.32 10.04 -11.92
C LEU A 65 0.96 10.12 -13.30
N LYS A 66 0.50 11.06 -14.12
CA LYS A 66 1.16 11.44 -15.37
C LYS A 66 2.43 12.21 -15.01
N THR A 67 3.43 12.17 -15.88
CA THR A 67 4.69 12.90 -15.69
C THR A 67 4.48 14.41 -15.50
N THR A 68 3.43 14.97 -16.12
CA THR A 68 3.02 16.37 -16.00
C THR A 68 2.44 16.72 -14.62
N ASP A 69 1.88 15.75 -13.91
CA ASP A 69 1.15 16.01 -12.66
C ASP A 69 2.09 16.48 -11.55
N HIS A 70 3.35 16.02 -11.57
CA HIS A 70 4.34 16.49 -10.60
C HIS A 70 4.54 18.01 -10.69
N GLN A 71 4.75 18.53 -11.89
CA GLN A 71 4.98 19.96 -12.10
C GLN A 71 3.72 20.76 -11.74
N ALA A 72 2.54 20.31 -12.18
CA ALA A 72 1.26 20.95 -11.86
C ALA A 72 1.01 21.03 -10.34
N ARG A 73 1.35 19.97 -9.59
CA ARG A 73 1.25 19.93 -8.12
C ARG A 73 2.21 20.89 -7.43
N VAL A 74 3.44 21.00 -7.93
CA VAL A 74 4.42 21.95 -7.42
C VAL A 74 3.96 23.38 -7.65
N ASP A 75 3.47 23.69 -8.85
CA ASP A 75 3.01 25.03 -9.19
C ASP A 75 1.77 25.43 -8.40
N PHE A 76 0.81 24.53 -8.24
CA PHE A 76 -0.35 24.74 -7.35
C PHE A 76 0.09 25.00 -5.91
N SER A 77 1.04 24.21 -5.40
CA SER A 77 1.54 24.34 -4.03
C SER A 77 2.25 25.68 -3.81
N ARG A 78 3.07 26.14 -4.76
CA ARG A 78 3.69 27.47 -4.69
C ARG A 78 2.64 28.58 -4.73
N TRP A 79 1.68 28.46 -5.64
CA TRP A 79 0.60 29.42 -5.79
C TRP A 79 -0.23 29.55 -4.52
N ILE A 80 -0.64 28.45 -3.89
CA ILE A 80 -1.48 28.52 -2.69
C ILE A 80 -0.70 29.07 -1.49
N LEU A 81 0.60 28.77 -1.37
CA LEU A 81 1.46 29.35 -0.34
C LEU A 81 1.60 30.87 -0.51
N GLN A 82 1.74 31.34 -1.75
CA GLN A 82 1.77 32.77 -2.04
C GLN A 82 0.43 33.43 -1.64
N ARG A 83 -0.70 32.82 -1.99
CA ARG A 83 -2.03 33.33 -1.60
C ARG A 83 -2.22 33.41 -0.10
N LEU A 84 -1.76 32.41 0.65
CA LEU A 84 -1.79 32.42 2.12
C LEU A 84 -0.87 33.48 2.73
N THR A 85 0.22 33.84 2.04
CA THR A 85 1.12 34.91 2.49
C THR A 85 0.50 36.29 2.26
N GLU A 86 -0.13 36.50 1.11
CA GLU A 86 -0.80 37.75 0.75
C GLU A 86 -2.08 37.95 1.54
N GLN A 87 -2.83 36.87 1.79
CA GLN A 87 -4.11 36.88 2.47
C GLN A 87 -4.18 35.68 3.45
N PRO A 88 -3.89 35.89 4.75
CA PRO A 88 -3.86 34.80 5.74
C PRO A 88 -5.19 34.04 5.90
N ASP A 89 -6.32 34.67 5.62
CA ASP A 89 -7.66 34.08 5.68
C ASP A 89 -8.12 33.46 4.34
N PHE A 90 -7.26 33.40 3.33
CA PHE A 90 -7.61 32.88 2.00
C PHE A 90 -8.17 31.46 2.04
N ALA A 91 -7.58 30.56 2.84
CA ALA A 91 -8.07 29.18 2.97
C ALA A 91 -9.52 29.09 3.46
N ALA A 92 -9.97 30.03 4.30
CA ALA A 92 -11.36 30.04 4.78
C ALA A 92 -12.38 30.38 3.68
N HIS A 93 -11.91 30.94 2.55
CA HIS A 93 -12.72 31.35 1.41
C HIS A 93 -12.66 30.35 0.24
N VAL A 94 -11.90 29.26 0.37
CA VAL A 94 -11.76 28.24 -0.67
C VAL A 94 -12.68 27.06 -0.36
N LEU A 95 -13.61 26.78 -1.27
CA LEU A 95 -14.42 25.55 -1.25
C LEU A 95 -13.90 24.60 -2.34
N LEU A 96 -13.44 23.42 -1.94
CA LEU A 96 -13.08 22.34 -2.85
C LEU A 96 -14.25 21.35 -2.92
N THR A 97 -14.74 21.10 -4.13
CA THR A 97 -15.77 20.10 -4.40
C THR A 97 -15.19 19.00 -5.29
N ASP A 98 -15.61 17.76 -5.06
CA ASP A 98 -15.29 16.63 -5.94
C ASP A 98 -16.59 16.02 -6.48
N GLU A 99 -16.53 15.47 -7.70
CA GLU A 99 -17.67 14.81 -8.33
C GLU A 99 -17.65 13.31 -7.99
N CYS A 100 -18.71 12.84 -7.33
CA CYS A 100 -18.91 11.41 -7.06
C CYS A 100 -20.00 10.86 -7.99
N SER A 101 -19.72 9.74 -8.66
CA SER A 101 -20.70 9.06 -9.52
C SER A 101 -21.39 7.91 -8.77
N PHE A 102 -22.72 7.94 -8.75
CA PHE A 102 -23.56 6.90 -8.15
C PHE A 102 -24.26 6.11 -9.26
N SER A 103 -24.05 4.79 -9.33
CA SER A 103 -24.77 3.90 -10.24
C SER A 103 -25.63 2.88 -9.47
N ARG A 104 -26.56 2.21 -10.16
CA ARG A 104 -27.42 1.17 -9.55
C ARG A 104 -26.63 -0.05 -9.06
N GLU A 105 -25.41 -0.22 -9.57
CA GLU A 105 -24.48 -1.29 -9.28
C GLU A 105 -23.49 -0.94 -8.16
N GLY A 106 -23.46 0.31 -7.68
CA GLY A 106 -22.65 0.73 -6.55
C GLY A 106 -22.24 2.22 -6.55
N ILE A 107 -21.57 2.63 -5.47
CA ILE A 107 -20.90 3.94 -5.38
C ILE A 107 -19.54 3.79 -6.07
N LEU A 108 -19.32 4.48 -7.20
CA LEU A 108 -18.02 4.50 -7.86
C LEU A 108 -17.15 5.60 -7.24
N ASN A 109 -16.46 5.26 -6.16
CA ASN A 109 -15.27 5.96 -5.67
C ASN A 109 -14.14 4.94 -5.50
N ALA A 110 -13.58 4.46 -6.61
CA ALA A 110 -12.73 3.27 -6.55
C ALA A 110 -11.30 3.52 -6.04
N PRO A 111 -10.55 4.49 -6.57
CA PRO A 111 -10.36 5.82 -5.97
C PRO A 111 -10.20 6.88 -7.09
N ASN A 112 -11.26 7.04 -7.90
CA ASN A 112 -11.41 7.72 -9.21
C ASN A 112 -10.64 7.02 -10.37
N ALA A 113 -11.36 6.16 -11.08
CA ALA A 113 -10.83 5.11 -11.95
C ALA A 113 -10.41 5.60 -13.36
N HIS A 114 -9.30 5.06 -13.87
CA HIS A 114 -9.04 4.97 -15.31
C HIS A 114 -8.65 3.51 -15.65
N ILE A 115 -9.22 3.00 -16.75
CA ILE A 115 -8.83 1.73 -17.40
C ILE A 115 -7.46 1.91 -18.03
#